data_AF-A0A6I8M627-F1
#
_entry.id   AF-A0A6I8M627-F1
#
_cell.length_a   1.000
_cell.length_b   1.000
_cell.length_c   1.000
_cell.angle_alpha   90.00
_cell.angle_beta   90.00
_cell.angle_gamma   90.00
#
_symmetry.space_group_name_H-M   'P 1'
#
loop_
_entity.id
_entity.type
_entity.pdbx_description
1 polymer ?
#
loop_
_entity_poly.entity_id
_entity_poly.type
_entity_poly.pdbx_seq_one_letter_code
_entity_poly.pdbx_strand_id
1 'polypeptide(L)'
;MSAGAGFQGTVQQFTEAEGRVTEVRAGMDSNLVTLRDRIEATRAGWQGDAQKAFDNVMRRFDDDARQMNQALQRIGDLLREAGSKYERSEQQQQEILSAVNKGFDALG
;
A
#
# COMPACT_ATOMS: atom_id res chain seq x y z
N MET A 1 1.92 -20.15 28.54
CA MET A 1 1.38 -18.82 28.20
C MET A 1 2.09 -18.35 26.95
N SER A 2 1.47 -18.50 25.77
CA SER A 2 2.06 -18.12 24.48
C SER A 2 1.28 -16.92 23.92
N ALA A 3 1.45 -15.75 24.55
CA ALA A 3 0.81 -14.52 24.07
C ALA A 3 1.74 -13.66 23.20
N GLY A 4 3.07 -13.81 23.27
CA GLY A 4 3.99 -12.90 22.56
C GLY A 4 4.26 -13.20 21.08
N ALA A 5 4.07 -14.45 20.64
CA ALA A 5 4.49 -14.86 19.29
C ALA A 5 3.55 -14.40 18.15
N GLY A 6 2.25 -14.22 18.44
CA GLY A 6 1.27 -13.79 17.42
C GLY A 6 1.30 -12.30 17.11
N PHE A 7 1.57 -11.46 18.12
CA PHE A 7 1.45 -10.00 17.98
C PHE A 7 2.64 -9.37 17.26
N GLN A 8 3.87 -9.78 17.57
CA GLN A 8 5.07 -9.30 16.86
C GLN A 8 5.09 -9.72 15.39
N GLY A 9 4.55 -10.91 15.08
CA GLY A 9 4.33 -11.36 13.72
C GLY A 9 3.33 -10.48 12.94
N THR A 10 2.34 -9.90 13.61
CA THR A 10 1.32 -9.05 12.96
C THR A 10 1.90 -7.70 12.54
N VAL A 11 2.71 -7.05 13.39
CA VAL A 11 3.38 -5.77 13.05
C VAL A 11 4.33 -5.96 11.86
N GLN A 12 5.16 -7.00 11.91
CA GLN A 12 6.06 -7.32 10.82
C GLN A 12 5.31 -7.59 9.50
N GLN A 13 4.18 -8.30 9.56
CA GLN A 13 3.32 -8.55 8.40
C GLN A 13 2.76 -7.27 7.78
N PHE A 14 2.38 -6.26 8.58
CA PHE A 14 1.91 -4.98 8.07
C PHE A 14 3.01 -4.21 7.34
N THR A 15 4.21 -4.15 7.92
CA THR A 15 5.38 -3.50 7.29
C THR A 15 5.77 -4.19 5.98
N GLU A 16 5.77 -5.53 5.97
CA GLU A 16 6.03 -6.29 4.73
C GLU A 16 4.93 -6.06 3.68
N ALA A 17 3.67 -5.95 4.09
CA ALA A 17 2.57 -5.66 3.18
C ALA A 17 2.69 -4.24 2.57
N GLU A 18 3.07 -3.23 3.36
CA GLU A 18 3.35 -1.88 2.88
C GLU A 18 4.47 -1.90 1.83
N GLY A 19 5.57 -2.60 2.11
CA GLY A 19 6.68 -2.77 1.18
C GLY A 19 6.24 -3.37 -0.15
N ARG A 20 5.45 -4.45 -0.11
CA ARG A 20 4.87 -5.08 -1.31
C ARG A 20 3.97 -4.13 -2.10
N VAL A 21 3.12 -3.35 -1.43
CA VAL A 21 2.24 -2.37 -2.10
C VAL A 21 3.07 -1.30 -2.82
N THR A 22 4.14 -0.83 -2.18
CA THR A 22 5.07 0.14 -2.77
C THR A 22 5.76 -0.43 -4.01
N GLU A 23 6.23 -1.68 -3.94
CA GLU A 23 6.85 -2.38 -5.08
C GLU A 23 5.86 -2.59 -6.24
N VAL A 24 4.65 -3.06 -5.94
CA VAL A 24 3.58 -3.24 -6.94
C VAL A 24 3.24 -1.92 -7.63
N ARG A 25 3.20 -0.82 -6.88
CA ARG A 25 2.98 0.52 -7.45
C ARG A 25 4.10 0.91 -8.43
N ALA A 26 5.36 0.74 -8.04
CA ALA A 26 6.48 1.04 -8.93
C ALA A 26 6.45 0.18 -10.21
N GLY A 27 6.09 -1.10 -10.08
CA GLY A 27 5.88 -1.98 -11.23
C GLY A 27 4.72 -1.54 -12.12
N MET A 28 3.61 -1.11 -11.54
CA MET A 28 2.47 -0.51 -12.26
C MET A 28 2.89 0.71 -13.07
N ASP A 29 3.61 1.65 -12.48
CA ASP A 29 4.07 2.86 -13.18
C ASP A 29 4.95 2.53 -14.39
N SER A 30 5.88 1.57 -14.24
CA SER A 30 6.72 1.09 -15.35
C SER A 30 5.90 0.43 -16.47
N ASN A 31 4.90 -0.39 -16.10
CA ASN A 31 4.01 -1.02 -17.06
C ASN A 31 3.14 0.01 -17.81
N LEU A 32 2.69 1.06 -17.12
CA LEU A 32 1.91 2.15 -17.72
C LEU A 32 2.73 2.94 -18.73
N VAL A 33 4.00 3.25 -18.42
CA VAL A 33 4.94 3.88 -19.37
C VAL A 33 5.14 2.98 -20.59
N THR A 34 5.44 1.70 -20.37
CA THR A 34 5.64 0.73 -21.46
C THR A 34 4.41 0.62 -22.36
N LEU A 35 3.21 0.62 -21.77
CA LEU A 35 1.97 0.56 -22.51
C LEU A 35 1.75 1.85 -23.32
N ARG A 36 2.01 3.03 -22.74
CA ARG A 36 1.97 4.31 -23.47
C ARG A 36 2.92 4.30 -24.66
N ASP A 37 4.17 3.87 -24.49
CA ASP A 37 5.16 3.82 -25.58
C ASP A 37 4.70 2.90 -26.71
N ARG A 38 4.12 1.73 -26.38
CA ARG A 38 3.55 0.81 -27.37
C ARG A 38 2.37 1.41 -28.12
N ILE A 39 1.50 2.13 -27.41
CA ILE A 39 0.36 2.82 -28.00
C ILE A 39 0.87 3.95 -28.93
N GLU A 40 1.84 4.76 -28.51
CA GLU A 40 2.43 5.79 -29.36
C GLU A 40 3.14 5.22 -30.60
N ALA A 41 3.79 4.06 -30.48
CA ALA A 41 4.41 3.38 -31.62
C ALA A 41 3.37 2.95 -32.69
N THR A 42 2.13 2.62 -32.30
CA THR A 42 1.07 2.26 -33.25
C THR A 42 0.38 3.47 -33.90
N ARG A 43 0.64 4.69 -33.39
CA ARG A 43 0.11 5.94 -33.95
C ARG A 43 0.62 6.25 -35.36
N ALA A 44 1.79 5.70 -35.75
CA ALA A 44 2.39 5.96 -37.06
C ALA A 44 1.43 5.52 -38.19
N GLY A 45 0.74 6.48 -38.79
CA GLY A 45 -0.22 6.26 -39.88
C GLY A 45 -1.69 6.50 -39.53
N TRP A 46 -2.03 6.79 -38.27
CA TRP A 46 -3.41 7.10 -37.89
C TRP A 46 -3.69 8.59 -38.08
N GLN A 47 -4.48 8.93 -39.10
CA GLN A 47 -4.94 10.29 -39.38
C GLN A 47 -6.48 10.36 -39.34
N GLY A 48 -7.02 11.54 -39.03
CA GLY A 48 -8.47 11.76 -39.02
C GLY A 48 -9.18 11.09 -37.84
N ASP A 49 -10.19 10.26 -38.11
CA ASP A 49 -11.02 9.68 -37.06
C ASP A 49 -10.29 8.63 -36.21
N ALA A 50 -9.28 7.95 -36.76
CA ALA A 50 -8.41 7.05 -36.00
C ALA A 50 -7.60 7.80 -34.92
N GLN A 51 -7.17 9.04 -35.22
CA GLN A 51 -6.50 9.89 -34.24
C GLN A 51 -7.45 10.26 -33.09
N LYS A 52 -8.72 10.61 -33.38
CA LYS A 52 -9.70 10.92 -32.33
C LYS A 52 -9.99 9.72 -31.43
N ALA A 53 -10.11 8.53 -32.02
CA ALA A 53 -10.29 7.28 -31.27
C ALA A 53 -9.09 7.00 -30.36
N PHE A 54 -7.88 7.20 -30.88
CA PHE A 54 -6.65 7.11 -30.10
C PHE A 54 -6.61 8.09 -28.93
N ASP A 55 -6.91 9.36 -29.17
CA ASP A 55 -6.92 10.40 -28.14
C ASP A 55 -7.94 10.07 -27.02
N ASN A 56 -9.08 9.46 -27.37
CA ASN A 56 -10.05 8.95 -26.40
C ASN A 56 -9.50 7.79 -25.56
N VAL A 57 -8.81 6.84 -26.20
CA VAL A 57 -8.18 5.71 -25.50
C VAL A 57 -7.10 6.22 -24.56
N MET A 58 -6.24 7.14 -25.01
CA MET A 58 -5.19 7.73 -24.18
C MET A 58 -5.76 8.48 -22.97
N ARG A 59 -6.85 9.24 -23.13
CA ARG A 59 -7.51 9.90 -21.99
C ARG A 59 -8.03 8.91 -20.96
N ARG A 60 -8.75 7.87 -21.41
CA ARG A 60 -9.26 6.83 -20.51
C ARG A 60 -8.12 6.09 -19.81
N PHE A 61 -7.07 5.77 -20.55
CA PHE A 61 -5.88 5.14 -20.02
C PHE A 61 -5.23 5.98 -18.92
N ASP A 62 -5.06 7.28 -19.14
CA ASP A 62 -4.52 8.21 -18.14
C ASP A 62 -5.43 8.33 -16.90
N ASP A 63 -6.75 8.29 -17.09
CA ASP A 63 -7.73 8.27 -15.99
C ASP A 63 -7.63 7.00 -15.16
N ASP A 64 -7.57 5.83 -15.81
CA ASP A 64 -7.48 4.53 -15.16
C ASP A 64 -6.14 4.38 -14.42
N ALA A 65 -5.05 4.83 -15.03
CA ALA A 65 -3.71 4.88 -14.44
C ALA A 65 -3.70 5.70 -13.14
N ARG A 66 -4.33 6.89 -13.16
CA ARG A 66 -4.45 7.75 -11.98
C ARG A 66 -5.29 7.11 -10.88
N GLN A 67 -6.44 6.53 -11.23
CA GLN A 67 -7.30 5.85 -10.26
C GLN A 67 -6.60 4.67 -9.60
N MET A 68 -5.88 3.86 -10.38
CA MET A 68 -5.11 2.73 -9.87
C MET A 68 -4.02 3.19 -8.90
N ASN A 69 -3.23 4.21 -9.28
CA ASN A 69 -2.20 4.78 -8.42
C ASN A 69 -2.77 5.32 -7.10
N GLN A 70 -3.89 6.04 -7.16
CA GLN A 70 -4.56 6.53 -5.97
C GLN A 70 -5.09 5.40 -5.08
N ALA A 71 -5.60 4.31 -5.67
CA ALA A 71 -6.05 3.15 -4.90
C ALA A 71 -4.88 2.46 -4.18
N LEU A 72 -3.76 2.25 -4.86
CA LEU A 72 -2.55 1.66 -4.26
C LEU A 72 -1.98 2.56 -3.15
N GLN A 73 -1.94 3.88 -3.36
CA GLN A 73 -1.54 4.82 -2.31
C GLN A 73 -2.45 4.70 -1.07
N ARG A 74 -3.77 4.70 -1.27
CA ARG A 74 -4.73 4.54 -0.16
C ARG A 74 -4.54 3.23 0.59
N ILE A 75 -4.27 2.13 -0.13
CA ILE A 75 -3.97 0.83 0.51
C ILE A 75 -2.71 0.93 1.36
N GLY A 76 -1.65 1.55 0.84
CA GLY A 76 -0.41 1.79 1.60
C GLY A 76 -0.66 2.61 2.87
N ASP A 77 -1.43 3.70 2.76
CA ASP A 77 -1.78 4.55 3.91
C ASP A 77 -2.60 3.79 4.95
N LEU A 78 -3.57 2.98 4.53
CA LEU A 78 -4.37 2.12 5.44
C LEU A 78 -3.52 1.08 6.16
N LEU A 79 -2.55 0.47 5.46
CA LEU A 79 -1.62 -0.49 6.06
C LEU A 79 -0.71 0.19 7.09
N ARG A 80 -0.21 1.39 6.79
CA ARG A 80 0.60 2.18 7.72
C ARG A 80 -0.20 2.62 8.95
N GLU A 81 -1.44 3.06 8.75
CA GLU A 81 -2.34 3.41 9.85
C GLU A 81 -2.59 2.20 10.75
N ALA A 82 -2.91 1.05 10.16
CA ALA A 82 -3.11 -0.21 10.88
C ALA A 82 -1.87 -0.60 11.68
N GLY A 83 -0.68 -0.56 11.07
CA GLY A 83 0.59 -0.82 11.76
C GLY A 83 0.81 0.10 12.96
N SER A 84 0.66 1.41 12.77
CA SER A 84 0.84 2.40 13.86
C SER A 84 -0.18 2.26 15.00
N LYS A 85 -1.41 1.86 14.69
CA LYS A 85 -2.45 1.62 15.69
C LYS A 85 -2.14 0.36 16.50
N TYR A 86 -1.63 -0.67 15.82
CA TYR A 86 -1.18 -1.89 16.48
C TYR A 86 0.01 -1.65 17.40
N GLU A 87 1.05 -0.93 16.95
CA GLU A 87 2.22 -0.59 17.80
C GLU A 87 1.83 0.17 19.06
N ARG A 88 0.91 1.14 18.95
CA ARG A 88 0.41 1.89 20.12
C ARG A 88 -0.36 0.99 21.09
N SER A 89 -1.17 0.07 20.58
CA SER A 89 -1.90 -0.89 21.42
C SER A 89 -0.95 -1.84 22.17
N GLU A 90 0.15 -2.25 21.54
CA GLU A 90 1.21 -3.06 22.15
C GLU A 90 1.88 -2.32 23.32
N GLN A 91 2.33 -1.07 23.08
CA GLN A 91 2.97 -0.26 24.11
C GLN A 91 2.07 -0.09 25.34
N GLN A 92 0.79 0.19 25.12
CA GLN A 92 -0.18 0.39 26.20
C GLN A 92 -0.44 -0.90 27.00
N GLN A 93 -0.48 -2.07 26.35
CA GLN A 93 -0.61 -3.35 27.05
C GLN A 93 0.63 -3.69 27.87
N GLN A 94 1.83 -3.47 27.31
CA GLN A 94 3.08 -3.70 28.03
C GLN A 94 3.21 -2.80 29.27
N GLU A 95 2.79 -1.53 29.17
CA GLU A 95 2.74 -0.61 30.31
C GLU A 95 1.79 -1.11 31.40
N ILE A 96 0.59 -1.57 31.04
CA ILE A 96 -0.38 -2.13 32.00
C ILE A 96 0.18 -3.38 32.67
N LEU A 97 0.74 -4.32 31.90
CA LEU A 97 1.35 -5.53 32.46
C LEU A 97 2.51 -5.19 33.40
N SER A 98 3.34 -4.23 33.03
CA SER A 98 4.45 -3.75 33.87
C SER A 98 3.95 -3.10 35.16
N ALA A 99 2.87 -2.31 35.09
CA ALA A 99 2.25 -1.69 36.26
C ALA A 99 1.60 -2.72 37.19
N VAL A 100 0.92 -3.71 36.62
CA VAL A 100 0.32 -4.83 37.35
C VAL A 100 1.41 -5.67 38.05
N ASN A 101 2.50 -6.00 37.35
CA ASN A 101 3.62 -6.75 37.93
C ASN A 101 4.25 -6.00 39.11
N LYS A 102 4.49 -4.69 38.97
CA LYS A 102 4.99 -3.83 40.05
C LYS A 102 4.01 -3.77 41.23
N GLY A 103 2.71 -3.78 40.98
CA GLY A 103 1.68 -3.81 42.02
C GLY A 103 1.69 -5.11 42.83
N PHE A 104 1.93 -6.25 42.17
CA PHE A 104 2.10 -7.53 42.85
C PHE A 104 3.38 -7.61 43.67
N ASP A 105 4.51 -7.10 43.14
CA ASP A 105 5.79 -7.07 43.85
C ASP A 105 5.77 -6.15 45.10
N ALA A 106 4.90 -5.14 45.13
CA ALA A 106 4.76 -4.23 46.27
C ALA A 106 3.87 -4.78 47.41
N LEU A 107 3.16 -5.89 47.18
CA LEU A 107 2.23 -6.51 48.13
C LEU A 107 2.77 -7.80 48.77
N GLY A 108 3.98 -8.24 48.39
CA GLY A 108 4.73 -9.35 49.01
C GLY A 108 5.94 -8.84 49.77
#